data_AF-A0A6G0UGM3-F1
#
_entry.id   AF-A0A6G0UGM3-F1
#
_cell.length_a   1.000
_cell.length_b   1.000
_cell.length_c   1.000
_cell.angle_alpha   90.00
_cell.angle_beta   90.00
_cell.angle_gamma   90.00
#
_symmetry.space_group_name_H-M   'P 1'
#
loop_
_entity.id
_entity.type
_entity.pdbx_description
1 polymer ?
#
loop_
_entity_poly.entity_id
_entity_poly.type
_entity_poly.pdbx_seq_one_letter_code
_entity_poly.pdbx_strand_id
1 'polypeptide(L)'
;MRFSKTVAFDNLTLTLESVVSESLQKSRVNEKLKKEIHRRNEEGGLKLDLLMAGDHSLFEAFWEIQGASRDHAYFAVQVYLEAVFDQIETIYSKQIFFGKHKMKLNLAGVLVIAEERDCPLKMSAYLNGGNETFSEGTKMTWSLDALKAIAALSSWRALHTDVLPKHDHIVFITKFDLLSPTGASATQGMGFVQKMCDSHESVSVVEDIGALTTSTIAAHEIGHNLGAFHDGETNDTCNPRSNYLMAPSASSSTSGFIFENGFRFSNCSLQSIEAFMETVESACLTARENPKKVKQALSRSSLSSKRKLRPGEQFGATRQCQIAFAPHYGECNQRQYKDLNPDPCRRLWCKNRLESRFAPCETKSYLPLMDGTECGKGKWCQSGNCIVNEFFDPESECQDLNEAYCREKYPPAIMKVFCIRKSFSSICCRQCKKYNYYIYEKYRKAEKQFKKKKIPPRILKFDIIEELNFNETDIDPL
;
A
#
# COMPACT_ATOMS: atom_id res chain seq x y z
N MET A 1 9.80 2.42 -14.66
CA MET A 1 8.50 1.78 -14.93
C MET A 1 7.95 2.31 -16.25
N ARG A 2 7.46 1.45 -17.15
CA ARG A 2 6.71 1.86 -18.34
C ARG A 2 5.82 0.68 -18.71
N PHE A 3 4.54 0.93 -18.93
CA PHE A 3 3.57 -0.11 -19.32
C PHE A 3 3.23 0.03 -20.83
N SER A 4 2.78 -1.05 -21.45
CA SER A 4 2.61 -1.19 -22.92
C SER A 4 1.14 -1.13 -23.38
N LYS A 5 0.90 -0.70 -24.62
CA LYS A 5 -0.43 -0.49 -25.26
C LYS A 5 -0.95 -1.73 -26.02
N THR A 6 -2.29 -1.90 -26.09
CA THR A 6 -3.02 -3.00 -26.75
C THR A 6 -3.51 -2.66 -28.17
N VAL A 7 -3.69 -3.67 -29.03
CA VAL A 7 -4.14 -3.62 -30.45
C VAL A 7 -5.53 -4.27 -30.59
N ALA A 8 -6.41 -3.72 -31.45
CA ALA A 8 -7.74 -4.25 -31.80
C ALA A 8 -7.81 -4.68 -33.28
N PHE A 9 -8.70 -5.65 -33.61
CA PHE A 9 -9.03 -6.07 -34.98
C PHE A 9 -10.55 -6.05 -35.24
N ASP A 10 -10.94 -5.48 -36.39
CA ASP A 10 -12.25 -5.56 -37.07
C ASP A 10 -12.29 -6.82 -37.98
N ASN A 11 -13.36 -7.37 -38.56
CA ASN A 11 -14.70 -6.89 -38.95
C ASN A 11 -15.58 -8.12 -39.34
N LEU A 12 -16.91 -8.06 -39.18
CA LEU A 12 -17.84 -8.96 -39.91
C LEU A 12 -19.15 -8.21 -40.26
N THR A 13 -19.56 -8.27 -41.51
CA THR A 13 -20.72 -7.57 -42.09
C THR A 13 -22.02 -8.36 -41.93
N LEU A 14 -23.03 -7.76 -41.29
CA LEU A 14 -24.44 -8.19 -41.27
C LEU A 14 -25.35 -7.05 -41.74
N THR A 15 -26.50 -7.39 -42.30
CA THR A 15 -27.46 -6.50 -42.98
C THR A 15 -27.97 -5.35 -42.09
N LEU A 16 -27.95 -4.12 -42.62
CA LEU A 16 -28.16 -2.85 -41.90
C LEU A 16 -29.48 -2.72 -41.10
N GLU A 17 -30.60 -3.26 -41.56
CA GLU A 17 -31.91 -3.00 -40.92
C GLU A 17 -32.15 -3.84 -39.64
N SER A 18 -31.71 -5.09 -39.60
CA SER A 18 -31.77 -5.93 -38.39
C SER A 18 -30.76 -5.50 -37.34
N VAL A 19 -29.57 -5.04 -37.77
CA VAL A 19 -28.52 -4.50 -36.91
C VAL A 19 -28.95 -3.19 -36.25
N VAL A 20 -29.65 -2.30 -36.97
CA VAL A 20 -30.12 -1.01 -36.42
C VAL A 20 -31.20 -1.21 -35.36
N SER A 21 -32.14 -2.14 -35.55
CA SER A 21 -33.20 -2.43 -34.57
C SER A 21 -32.65 -3.08 -33.29
N GLU A 22 -31.77 -4.09 -33.43
CA GLU A 22 -31.05 -4.66 -32.28
C GLU A 22 -30.14 -3.64 -31.58
N SER A 23 -29.46 -2.79 -32.33
CA SER A 23 -28.59 -1.73 -31.80
C SER A 23 -29.38 -0.69 -30.99
N LEU A 24 -30.54 -0.25 -31.49
CA LEU A 24 -31.43 0.68 -30.79
C LEU A 24 -32.05 0.05 -29.53
N GLN A 25 -32.39 -1.24 -29.58
CA GLN A 25 -32.92 -1.97 -28.43
C GLN A 25 -31.83 -2.23 -27.36
N LYS A 26 -30.62 -2.63 -27.77
CA LYS A 26 -29.43 -2.73 -26.90
C LYS A 26 -29.06 -1.37 -26.29
N SER A 27 -29.13 -0.29 -27.06
CA SER A 27 -28.89 1.09 -26.59
C SER A 27 -29.90 1.52 -25.51
N ARG A 28 -31.21 1.29 -25.71
CA ARG A 28 -32.25 1.61 -24.71
C ARG A 28 -32.16 0.76 -23.45
N VAL A 29 -31.81 -0.53 -23.57
CA VAL A 29 -31.58 -1.43 -22.42
C VAL A 29 -30.35 -0.97 -21.64
N ASN A 30 -29.27 -0.60 -22.34
CA ASN A 30 -28.06 -0.06 -21.72
C ASN A 30 -28.33 1.26 -21.00
N GLU A 31 -29.13 2.18 -21.55
CA GLU A 31 -29.49 3.41 -20.82
C GLU A 31 -30.27 3.15 -19.54
N LYS A 32 -31.24 2.22 -19.56
CA LYS A 32 -31.98 1.84 -18.34
C LYS A 32 -31.05 1.21 -17.30
N LEU A 33 -30.15 0.32 -17.74
CA LEU A 33 -29.19 -0.34 -16.87
C LEU A 33 -28.19 0.66 -16.27
N LYS A 34 -27.69 1.61 -17.07
CA LYS A 34 -26.83 2.71 -16.60
C LYS A 34 -27.51 3.57 -15.54
N LYS A 35 -28.77 3.96 -15.76
CA LYS A 35 -29.55 4.71 -14.75
C LYS A 35 -29.71 3.93 -13.45
N GLU A 36 -29.94 2.62 -13.53
CA GLU A 36 -30.08 1.77 -12.36
C GLU A 36 -28.75 1.50 -11.63
N ILE A 37 -27.63 1.43 -12.36
CA ILE A 37 -26.27 1.36 -11.78
C ILE A 37 -25.95 2.66 -11.06
N HIS A 38 -26.17 3.80 -11.72
CA HIS A 38 -25.94 5.13 -11.15
C HIS A 38 -26.72 5.31 -9.83
N ARG A 39 -28.04 5.03 -9.87
CA ARG A 39 -28.90 5.09 -8.67
C ARG A 39 -28.40 4.18 -7.54
N ARG A 40 -27.99 2.94 -7.86
CA ARG A 40 -27.45 1.99 -6.87
C ARG A 40 -26.13 2.47 -6.26
N ASN A 41 -25.25 3.06 -7.06
CA ASN A 41 -23.97 3.58 -6.60
C ASN A 41 -24.17 4.76 -5.63
N GLU A 42 -25.13 5.65 -5.91
CA GLU A 42 -25.47 6.78 -5.03
C GLU A 42 -26.13 6.34 -3.71
N GLU A 43 -26.98 5.31 -3.73
CA GLU A 43 -27.75 4.87 -2.55
C GLU A 43 -27.01 3.84 -1.67
N GLY A 44 -26.27 2.91 -2.29
CA GLY A 44 -25.66 1.75 -1.63
C GLY A 44 -24.15 1.83 -1.43
N GLY A 45 -23.47 2.75 -2.12
CA GLY A 45 -22.01 2.81 -2.19
C GLY A 45 -21.41 1.68 -3.04
N LEU A 46 -20.09 1.77 -3.26
CA LEU A 46 -19.34 0.78 -4.02
C LEU A 46 -18.62 -0.22 -3.12
N LYS A 47 -18.65 -1.49 -3.52
CA LYS A 47 -17.96 -2.59 -2.86
C LYS A 47 -17.06 -3.28 -3.87
N LEU A 48 -15.78 -3.49 -3.53
CA LEU A 48 -14.83 -4.25 -4.34
C LEU A 48 -14.33 -5.42 -3.50
N ASP A 49 -14.61 -6.65 -3.94
CA ASP A 49 -14.18 -7.88 -3.27
C ASP A 49 -12.89 -8.40 -3.93
N LEU A 50 -11.77 -8.29 -3.21
CA LEU A 50 -10.43 -8.69 -3.69
C LEU A 50 -10.03 -10.07 -3.16
N LEU A 51 -9.62 -10.97 -4.07
CA LEU A 51 -8.90 -12.18 -3.73
C LEU A 51 -7.39 -11.92 -3.86
N MET A 52 -6.67 -11.99 -2.74
CA MET A 52 -5.21 -11.87 -2.75
C MET A 52 -4.59 -13.25 -2.94
N ALA A 53 -3.74 -13.43 -3.93
CA ALA A 53 -3.12 -14.71 -4.24
C ALA A 53 -1.60 -14.57 -4.29
N GLY A 54 -0.89 -15.48 -3.64
CA GLY A 54 0.56 -15.65 -3.72
C GLY A 54 0.89 -16.90 -4.52
N ASP A 55 1.78 -16.77 -5.48
CA ASP A 55 2.21 -17.88 -6.32
C ASP A 55 3.24 -18.78 -5.62
N HIS A 56 3.67 -19.84 -6.30
CA HIS A 56 4.65 -20.78 -5.77
C HIS A 56 6.02 -20.11 -5.51
N SER A 57 6.44 -19.16 -6.34
CA SER A 57 7.70 -18.45 -6.15
C SER A 57 7.70 -17.55 -4.90
N LEU A 58 6.56 -16.92 -4.60
CA LEU A 58 6.37 -16.17 -3.35
C LEU A 58 6.40 -17.10 -2.14
N PHE A 59 5.76 -18.26 -2.24
CA PHE A 59 5.81 -19.28 -1.19
C PHE A 59 7.24 -19.79 -0.93
N GLU A 60 8.00 -20.12 -1.96
CA GLU A 60 9.41 -20.51 -1.86
C GLU A 60 10.27 -19.42 -1.21
N ALA A 61 10.08 -18.15 -1.58
CA ALA A 61 10.82 -17.05 -0.96
C ALA A 61 10.55 -16.98 0.55
N PHE A 62 9.31 -17.13 0.98
CA PHE A 62 8.97 -17.16 2.41
C PHE A 62 9.43 -18.45 3.09
N TRP A 63 9.47 -19.58 2.38
CA TRP A 63 10.07 -20.83 2.85
C TRP A 63 11.53 -20.61 3.25
N GLU A 64 12.32 -19.98 2.37
CA GLU A 64 13.73 -19.68 2.64
C GLU A 64 13.88 -18.73 3.84
N ILE A 65 13.06 -17.67 3.93
CA ILE A 65 13.14 -16.73 5.05
C ILE A 65 12.75 -17.39 6.39
N GLN A 66 11.85 -18.38 6.38
CA GLN A 66 11.40 -19.09 7.59
C GLN A 66 12.28 -20.29 7.99
N GLY A 67 13.49 -20.42 7.42
CA GLY A 67 14.41 -21.49 7.82
C GLY A 67 13.91 -22.89 7.47
N ALA A 68 13.26 -23.01 6.31
CA ALA A 68 12.78 -24.26 5.75
C ALA A 68 11.56 -24.93 6.40
N SER A 69 10.75 -24.17 7.13
CA SER A 69 9.48 -24.67 7.66
C SER A 69 8.30 -24.33 6.76
N ARG A 70 7.70 -25.35 6.13
CA ARG A 70 6.54 -25.22 5.24
C ARG A 70 5.32 -24.55 5.87
N ASP A 71 4.91 -24.96 7.08
CA ASP A 71 3.73 -24.39 7.73
C ASP A 71 3.91 -22.92 8.11
N HIS A 72 5.08 -22.57 8.67
CA HIS A 72 5.44 -21.18 8.95
C HIS A 72 5.52 -20.33 7.68
N ALA A 73 6.03 -20.89 6.57
CA ALA A 73 6.07 -20.21 5.28
C ALA A 73 4.65 -19.92 4.77
N TYR A 74 3.78 -20.93 4.77
CA TYR A 74 2.38 -20.79 4.35
C TYR A 74 1.67 -19.70 5.16
N PHE A 75 1.76 -19.76 6.50
CA PHE A 75 1.18 -18.75 7.38
C PHE A 75 1.78 -17.35 7.14
N ALA A 76 3.10 -17.25 6.95
CA ALA A 76 3.75 -15.98 6.72
C ALA A 76 3.36 -15.34 5.38
N VAL A 77 3.14 -16.14 4.32
CA VAL A 77 2.59 -15.64 3.05
C VAL A 77 1.16 -15.16 3.25
N GLN A 78 0.32 -15.88 4.00
CA GLN A 78 -1.05 -15.43 4.28
C GLN A 78 -1.06 -14.06 4.94
N VAL A 79 -0.29 -13.91 6.02
CA VAL A 79 -0.16 -12.64 6.75
C VAL A 79 0.42 -11.54 5.87
N TYR A 80 1.35 -11.87 4.98
CA TYR A 80 1.93 -10.91 4.05
C TYR A 80 0.90 -10.40 3.03
N LEU A 81 0.11 -11.30 2.44
CA LEU A 81 -0.95 -10.94 1.50
C LEU A 81 -2.04 -10.09 2.16
N GLU A 82 -2.40 -10.38 3.41
CA GLU A 82 -3.31 -9.53 4.20
C GLU A 82 -2.71 -8.14 4.46
N ALA A 83 -1.42 -8.07 4.79
CA ALA A 83 -0.73 -6.79 5.01
C ALA A 83 -0.65 -5.96 3.72
N VAL A 84 -0.43 -6.60 2.55
CA VAL A 84 -0.48 -5.93 1.25
C VAL A 84 -1.90 -5.41 0.97
N PHE A 85 -2.94 -6.21 1.23
CA PHE A 85 -4.33 -5.77 1.09
C PHE A 85 -4.64 -4.55 1.98
N ASP A 86 -4.19 -4.54 3.22
CA ASP A 86 -4.44 -3.43 4.15
C ASP A 86 -3.84 -2.10 3.67
N GLN A 87 -2.68 -2.15 3.01
CA GLN A 87 -2.07 -0.98 2.38
C GLN A 87 -2.86 -0.52 1.16
N ILE A 88 -3.30 -1.45 0.30
CA ILE A 88 -4.16 -1.14 -0.85
C ILE A 88 -5.46 -0.49 -0.37
N GLU A 89 -6.12 -1.07 0.63
CA GLU A 89 -7.32 -0.52 1.25
C GLU A 89 -7.04 0.88 1.78
N THR A 90 -5.94 1.11 2.47
CA THR A 90 -5.56 2.45 2.95
C THR A 90 -5.41 3.48 1.83
N ILE A 91 -4.85 3.10 0.67
CA ILE A 91 -4.70 3.96 -0.51
C ILE A 91 -6.08 4.33 -1.07
N TYR A 92 -6.90 3.35 -1.43
CA TYR A 92 -8.18 3.57 -2.09
C TYR A 92 -9.21 4.27 -1.20
N SER A 93 -9.26 3.85 0.05
CA SER A 93 -10.32 4.19 0.97
C SER A 93 -10.27 5.69 1.37
N LYS A 94 -9.17 6.40 1.13
CA LYS A 94 -9.09 7.84 1.42
C LYS A 94 -9.47 8.74 0.25
N GLN A 95 -9.75 8.17 -0.92
CA GLN A 95 -9.67 8.92 -2.18
C GLN A 95 -10.84 8.71 -3.13
N ILE A 96 -11.42 7.51 -3.16
CA ILE A 96 -12.50 7.21 -4.10
C ILE A 96 -13.85 7.34 -3.39
N PHE A 97 -14.63 8.32 -3.83
CA PHE A 97 -15.95 8.67 -3.28
C PHE A 97 -16.97 8.77 -4.41
N PHE A 98 -18.19 8.29 -4.14
CA PHE A 98 -19.36 8.41 -5.01
C PHE A 98 -20.50 9.04 -4.21
N GLY A 99 -20.82 10.30 -4.53
CA GLY A 99 -21.65 11.14 -3.69
C GLY A 99 -21.07 11.28 -2.28
N LYS A 100 -21.77 10.76 -1.27
CA LYS A 100 -21.33 10.73 0.13
C LYS A 100 -20.66 9.42 0.57
N HIS A 101 -20.63 8.42 -0.32
CA HIS A 101 -20.19 7.07 0.02
C HIS A 101 -18.77 6.80 -0.49
N LYS A 102 -17.95 6.25 0.39
CA LYS A 102 -16.58 5.84 0.11
C LYS A 102 -16.58 4.44 -0.49
N MET A 103 -15.73 4.18 -1.49
CA MET A 103 -15.54 2.82 -1.99
C MET A 103 -14.97 1.93 -0.89
N LYS A 104 -15.60 0.77 -0.68
CA LYS A 104 -15.21 -0.20 0.34
C LYS A 104 -14.54 -1.40 -0.31
N LEU A 105 -13.25 -1.59 -0.04
CA LEU A 105 -12.54 -2.80 -0.38
C LEU A 105 -12.80 -3.87 0.70
N ASN A 106 -12.96 -5.12 0.29
CA ASN A 106 -13.09 -6.25 1.20
C ASN A 106 -12.16 -7.35 0.75
N LEU A 107 -11.52 -7.99 1.72
CA LEU A 107 -10.72 -9.18 1.49
C LEU A 107 -11.68 -10.35 1.33
N ALA A 108 -11.89 -10.80 0.09
CA ALA A 108 -12.71 -11.96 -0.22
C ALA A 108 -12.07 -13.25 0.28
N GLY A 109 -10.74 -13.29 0.28
CA GLY A 109 -9.93 -14.39 0.78
C GLY A 109 -8.46 -14.20 0.46
N VAL A 110 -7.66 -15.14 0.96
CA VAL A 110 -6.24 -15.25 0.66
C VAL A 110 -5.95 -16.64 0.13
N LEU A 111 -5.27 -16.73 -1.00
CA LEU A 111 -4.85 -17.98 -1.63
C LEU A 111 -3.32 -18.06 -1.65
N VAL A 112 -2.76 -19.17 -1.16
CA VAL A 112 -1.33 -19.45 -1.24
C VAL A 112 -1.13 -20.70 -2.07
N ILE A 113 -0.49 -20.56 -3.23
CA ILE A 113 -0.18 -21.69 -4.11
C ILE A 113 1.17 -22.26 -3.70
N ALA A 114 1.17 -23.26 -2.83
CA ALA A 114 2.40 -23.84 -2.31
C ALA A 114 3.05 -24.88 -3.26
N GLU A 115 2.30 -25.42 -4.22
CA GLU A 115 2.76 -26.45 -5.15
C GLU A 115 2.94 -25.89 -6.56
N GLU A 116 4.09 -26.12 -7.19
CA GLU A 116 4.39 -25.60 -8.53
C GLU A 116 3.37 -26.06 -9.59
N ARG A 117 2.91 -27.32 -9.49
CA ARG A 117 1.95 -27.91 -10.44
C ARG A 117 0.61 -27.17 -10.49
N ASP A 118 0.24 -26.50 -9.40
CA ASP A 118 -1.01 -25.78 -9.22
C ASP A 118 -0.85 -24.29 -9.59
N CYS A 119 0.39 -23.84 -9.82
CA CYS A 119 0.70 -22.46 -10.18
C CYS A 119 0.34 -22.18 -11.65
N PRO A 120 -0.37 -21.08 -11.96
CA PRO A 120 -0.57 -20.64 -13.34
C PRO A 120 0.73 -20.16 -14.01
N LEU A 121 1.70 -19.68 -13.22
CA LEU A 121 2.98 -19.18 -13.69
C LEU A 121 4.07 -20.25 -13.55
N LYS A 122 3.86 -21.43 -14.15
CA LYS A 122 4.75 -22.60 -13.99
C LYS A 122 6.15 -22.31 -14.51
N MET A 123 7.16 -22.44 -13.65
CA MET A 123 8.57 -22.29 -14.02
C MET A 123 8.94 -23.19 -15.21
N SER A 124 8.53 -24.46 -15.13
CA SER A 124 8.77 -25.49 -16.16
C SER A 124 8.15 -25.21 -17.53
N ALA A 125 7.09 -24.39 -17.63
CA ALA A 125 6.48 -24.05 -18.91
C ALA A 125 7.29 -23.00 -19.70
N TYR A 126 8.12 -22.21 -19.03
CA TYR A 126 8.89 -21.12 -19.64
C TYR A 126 10.34 -21.51 -19.95
N LEU A 127 10.88 -22.55 -19.31
CA LEU A 127 12.22 -23.10 -19.61
C LEU A 127 12.31 -23.81 -20.98
N ASN A 128 11.20 -24.26 -21.55
CA ASN A 128 11.18 -24.98 -22.84
C ASN A 128 11.01 -24.06 -24.07
N GLY A 129 11.09 -22.73 -23.91
CA GLY A 129 10.61 -21.76 -24.90
C GLY A 129 11.58 -20.70 -25.42
N GLY A 130 12.86 -20.65 -25.04
CA GLY A 130 13.81 -19.69 -25.62
C GLY A 130 15.10 -19.48 -24.82
N ASN A 131 16.15 -19.05 -25.53
CA ASN A 131 17.48 -18.73 -25.01
C ASN A 131 17.46 -17.58 -23.99
N GLU A 132 17.07 -17.85 -22.76
CA GLU A 132 17.21 -16.89 -21.65
C GLU A 132 18.49 -17.21 -20.87
N THR A 133 19.39 -16.23 -20.82
CA THR A 133 20.70 -16.35 -20.18
C THR A 133 20.54 -16.50 -18.67
N PHE A 134 20.85 -17.70 -18.19
CA PHE A 134 21.02 -18.04 -16.79
C PHE A 134 22.15 -17.21 -16.17
N SER A 135 21.86 -16.45 -15.11
CA SER A 135 22.90 -16.00 -14.19
C SER A 135 22.79 -16.85 -12.93
N GLU A 136 23.90 -17.49 -12.54
CA GLU A 136 24.03 -18.21 -11.26
C GLU A 136 23.87 -17.21 -10.11
N GLY A 137 22.63 -17.00 -9.70
CA GLY A 137 22.23 -16.26 -8.51
C GLY A 137 21.02 -16.97 -7.90
N THR A 138 20.86 -16.84 -6.58
CA THR A 138 19.73 -17.39 -5.79
C THR A 138 18.40 -17.39 -6.55
N LYS A 139 17.57 -18.44 -6.40
CA LYS A 139 16.28 -18.74 -7.10
C LYS A 139 15.24 -17.60 -7.25
N MET A 140 15.54 -16.40 -6.79
CA MET A 140 14.81 -15.13 -6.93
C MET A 140 15.19 -14.33 -8.21
N THR A 141 15.79 -14.97 -9.23
CA THR A 141 16.35 -14.32 -10.44
C THR A 141 15.61 -14.65 -11.74
N TRP A 142 14.47 -15.33 -11.66
CA TRP A 142 13.72 -15.72 -12.84
C TRP A 142 12.91 -14.57 -13.38
N SER A 143 12.95 -14.38 -14.70
CA SER A 143 12.16 -13.39 -15.40
C SER A 143 11.00 -14.01 -16.15
N LEU A 144 9.92 -13.24 -16.34
CA LEU A 144 8.74 -13.69 -17.07
C LEU A 144 8.14 -12.54 -17.88
N ASP A 145 7.78 -12.80 -19.14
CA ASP A 145 7.01 -11.84 -19.95
C ASP A 145 5.66 -11.54 -19.28
N ALA A 146 5.43 -10.27 -18.96
CA ALA A 146 4.25 -9.84 -18.21
C ALA A 146 2.93 -10.09 -18.96
N LEU A 147 2.93 -9.99 -20.31
CA LEU A 147 1.73 -10.28 -21.13
C LEU A 147 1.41 -11.78 -21.09
N LYS A 148 2.43 -12.64 -21.16
CA LYS A 148 2.22 -14.09 -21.01
C LYS A 148 1.74 -14.43 -19.60
N ALA A 149 2.28 -13.77 -18.57
CA ALA A 149 1.90 -13.98 -17.18
C ALA A 149 0.41 -13.66 -16.94
N ILE A 150 -0.05 -12.48 -17.36
CA ILE A 150 -1.45 -12.08 -17.15
C ILE A 150 -2.42 -12.92 -17.99
N ALA A 151 -2.04 -13.35 -19.20
CA ALA A 151 -2.84 -14.24 -20.04
C ALA A 151 -2.98 -15.65 -19.42
N ALA A 152 -1.89 -16.20 -18.86
CA ALA A 152 -1.91 -17.48 -18.16
C ALA A 152 -2.80 -17.41 -16.92
N LEU A 153 -2.69 -16.33 -16.14
CA LEU A 153 -3.53 -16.10 -14.96
C LEU A 153 -5.01 -15.95 -15.32
N SER A 154 -5.35 -15.20 -16.36
CA SER A 154 -6.74 -15.02 -16.83
C SER A 154 -7.36 -16.35 -17.24
N SER A 155 -6.59 -17.17 -17.97
CA SER A 155 -7.01 -18.52 -18.38
C SER A 155 -7.20 -19.44 -17.18
N TRP A 156 -6.27 -19.41 -16.22
CA TRP A 156 -6.35 -20.19 -15.00
C TRP A 156 -7.54 -19.79 -14.14
N ARG A 157 -7.80 -18.48 -13.95
CA ARG A 157 -8.97 -17.99 -13.22
C ARG A 157 -10.26 -18.52 -13.83
N ALA A 158 -10.39 -18.43 -15.15
CA ALA A 158 -11.57 -18.91 -15.87
C ALA A 158 -11.85 -20.40 -15.58
N LEU A 159 -10.79 -21.22 -15.57
CA LEU A 159 -10.89 -22.66 -15.29
C LEU A 159 -11.19 -23.01 -13.82
N HIS A 160 -10.90 -22.11 -12.88
CA HIS A 160 -11.03 -22.36 -11.43
C HIS A 160 -12.15 -21.54 -10.77
N THR A 161 -12.99 -20.86 -11.55
CA THR A 161 -14.06 -19.97 -11.06
C THR A 161 -14.95 -20.64 -9.99
N ASP A 162 -15.25 -21.94 -10.13
CA ASP A 162 -16.15 -22.67 -9.23
C ASP A 162 -15.52 -23.01 -7.86
N VAL A 163 -14.19 -23.08 -7.78
CA VAL A 163 -13.47 -23.45 -6.55
C VAL A 163 -12.87 -22.25 -5.82
N LEU A 164 -12.70 -21.13 -6.53
CA LEU A 164 -12.18 -19.90 -5.92
C LEU A 164 -13.24 -19.24 -5.02
N PRO A 165 -12.84 -18.61 -3.90
CA PRO A 165 -13.74 -17.78 -3.11
C PRO A 165 -14.42 -16.74 -4.00
N LYS A 166 -15.70 -16.42 -3.78
CA LYS A 166 -16.38 -15.38 -4.58
C LYS A 166 -15.68 -14.03 -4.41
N HIS A 167 -15.23 -13.46 -5.52
CA HIS A 167 -14.49 -12.20 -5.61
C HIS A 167 -14.85 -11.47 -6.90
N ASP A 168 -14.54 -10.18 -6.98
CA ASP A 168 -14.64 -9.39 -8.20
C ASP A 168 -13.32 -9.43 -8.97
N HIS A 169 -12.19 -9.35 -8.25
CA HIS A 169 -10.85 -9.22 -8.83
C HIS A 169 -9.79 -10.06 -8.10
N ILE A 170 -8.81 -10.60 -8.83
CA ILE A 170 -7.65 -11.31 -8.25
C ILE A 170 -6.40 -10.45 -8.36
N VAL A 171 -5.75 -10.18 -7.24
CA VAL A 171 -4.38 -9.64 -7.20
C VAL A 171 -3.42 -10.80 -6.97
N PHE A 172 -2.61 -11.11 -7.98
CA PHE A 172 -1.71 -12.25 -8.00
C PHE A 172 -0.25 -11.80 -7.86
N ILE A 173 0.40 -12.15 -6.76
CA ILE A 173 1.73 -11.67 -6.38
C ILE A 173 2.77 -12.78 -6.63
N THR A 174 3.86 -12.42 -7.30
CA THR A 174 4.93 -13.34 -7.72
C THR A 174 6.33 -12.78 -7.45
N LYS A 175 7.33 -13.64 -7.32
CA LYS A 175 8.76 -13.27 -7.23
C LYS A 175 9.48 -13.23 -8.58
N PHE A 176 8.79 -13.53 -9.68
CA PHE A 176 9.34 -13.35 -11.03
C PHE A 176 9.60 -11.87 -11.35
N ASP A 177 10.76 -11.57 -11.95
CA ASP A 177 11.04 -10.28 -12.61
C ASP A 177 10.15 -10.15 -13.86
N LEU A 178 9.19 -9.24 -13.83
CA LEU A 178 8.24 -9.09 -14.93
C LEU A 178 8.85 -8.25 -16.06
N LEU A 179 8.98 -8.85 -17.24
CA LEU A 179 9.54 -8.18 -18.39
C LEU A 179 8.44 -7.49 -19.20
N SER A 180 8.70 -6.25 -19.60
CA SER A 180 7.93 -5.58 -20.65
C SER A 180 7.99 -6.37 -21.97
N PRO A 181 7.09 -6.09 -22.94
CA PRO A 181 7.18 -6.69 -24.27
C PRO A 181 8.49 -6.40 -25.01
N THR A 182 9.22 -5.36 -24.59
CA THR A 182 10.56 -5.02 -25.10
C THR A 182 11.70 -5.69 -24.33
N GLY A 183 11.40 -6.60 -23.39
CA GLY A 183 12.37 -7.33 -22.57
C GLY A 183 12.96 -6.54 -21.39
N ALA A 184 12.45 -5.35 -21.08
CA ALA A 184 12.95 -4.54 -19.96
C ALA A 184 12.26 -4.91 -18.64
N SER A 185 13.05 -5.17 -17.59
CA SER A 185 12.67 -5.39 -16.18
C SER A 185 12.06 -4.18 -15.47
N ALA A 186 11.57 -3.20 -16.22
CA ALA A 186 10.96 -2.00 -15.67
C ALA A 186 9.46 -2.19 -15.38
N THR A 187 8.85 -3.30 -15.82
CA THR A 187 7.43 -3.58 -15.64
C THR A 187 7.29 -4.38 -14.35
N GLN A 188 6.69 -3.83 -13.30
CA GLN A 188 6.60 -4.55 -12.02
C GLN A 188 5.17 -5.02 -11.73
N GLY A 189 4.26 -4.78 -12.66
CA GLY A 189 2.86 -5.19 -12.58
C GLY A 189 2.21 -5.12 -13.95
N MET A 190 1.08 -5.81 -14.09
CA MET A 190 0.22 -5.70 -15.26
C MET A 190 -1.24 -5.97 -14.88
N GLY A 191 -2.12 -5.12 -15.38
CA GLY A 191 -3.57 -5.25 -15.31
C GLY A 191 -4.22 -4.84 -16.63
N PHE A 192 -5.43 -5.33 -16.86
CA PHE A 192 -6.25 -4.84 -17.97
C PHE A 192 -6.93 -3.53 -17.61
N VAL A 193 -7.28 -2.73 -18.63
CA VAL A 193 -8.02 -1.48 -18.44
C VAL A 193 -9.52 -1.74 -18.55
N GLN A 194 -10.31 -1.24 -17.60
CA GLN A 194 -11.79 -1.35 -17.57
C GLN A 194 -12.33 -2.80 -17.53
N LYS A 195 -11.61 -3.71 -16.87
CA LYS A 195 -12.00 -5.13 -16.76
C LYS A 195 -12.38 -5.59 -15.36
N MET A 196 -12.62 -4.66 -14.42
CA MET A 196 -12.90 -5.00 -13.02
C MET A 196 -14.04 -6.03 -12.80
N CYS A 197 -15.07 -6.04 -13.63
CA CYS A 197 -16.17 -7.02 -13.52
C CYS A 197 -16.17 -8.07 -14.63
N ASP A 198 -15.10 -8.16 -15.42
CA ASP A 198 -14.96 -9.18 -16.44
C ASP A 198 -14.67 -10.55 -15.78
N SER A 199 -15.36 -11.60 -16.21
CA SER A 199 -15.23 -12.94 -15.63
C SER A 199 -13.90 -13.61 -15.94
N HIS A 200 -13.19 -13.15 -16.98
CA HIS A 200 -11.89 -13.68 -17.39
C HIS A 200 -10.77 -12.70 -17.02
N GLU A 201 -10.92 -11.43 -17.39
CA GLU A 201 -9.85 -10.45 -17.42
C GLU A 201 -9.74 -9.58 -16.15
N SER A 202 -10.63 -9.73 -15.16
CA SER A 202 -10.49 -9.07 -13.86
C SER A 202 -9.38 -9.70 -13.00
N VAL A 203 -8.14 -9.48 -13.43
CA VAL A 203 -6.91 -9.94 -12.75
C VAL A 203 -5.80 -8.89 -12.84
N SER A 204 -4.90 -8.92 -11.88
CA SER A 204 -3.63 -8.20 -11.88
C SER A 204 -2.51 -9.13 -11.47
N VAL A 205 -1.41 -9.12 -12.23
CA VAL A 205 -0.16 -9.79 -11.84
C VAL A 205 0.83 -8.74 -11.34
N VAL A 206 1.46 -9.00 -10.21
CA VAL A 206 2.32 -8.03 -9.49
C VAL A 206 3.61 -8.71 -9.07
N GLU A 207 4.75 -8.13 -9.46
CA GLU A 207 6.06 -8.50 -8.96
C GLU A 207 6.24 -8.03 -7.50
N ASP A 208 6.68 -8.95 -6.64
CA ASP A 208 6.91 -8.68 -5.24
C ASP A 208 8.28 -8.04 -4.97
N ILE A 209 8.32 -6.71 -5.07
CA ILE A 209 9.48 -5.88 -4.72
C ILE A 209 9.70 -5.81 -3.20
N GLY A 210 8.66 -6.04 -2.41
CA GLY A 210 8.65 -5.95 -0.95
C GLY A 210 8.30 -4.54 -0.43
N ALA A 211 8.25 -4.44 0.91
CA ALA A 211 7.89 -3.21 1.64
C ALA A 211 6.55 -2.62 1.14
N LEU A 212 6.37 -1.29 1.19
CA LEU A 212 5.15 -0.65 0.69
C LEU A 212 5.06 -0.63 -0.86
N THR A 213 6.17 -0.90 -1.56
CA THR A 213 6.22 -0.87 -3.03
C THR A 213 5.27 -1.87 -3.67
N THR A 214 5.25 -3.13 -3.22
CA THR A 214 4.33 -4.16 -3.75
C THR A 214 2.88 -3.70 -3.67
N SER A 215 2.48 -3.08 -2.55
CA SER A 215 1.12 -2.58 -2.38
C SER A 215 0.78 -1.40 -3.29
N THR A 216 1.73 -0.49 -3.52
CA THR A 216 1.54 0.63 -4.45
C THR A 216 1.40 0.14 -5.89
N ILE A 217 2.18 -0.86 -6.30
CA ILE A 217 2.07 -1.48 -7.63
C ILE A 217 0.71 -2.17 -7.76
N ALA A 218 0.33 -3.02 -6.81
CA ALA A 218 -0.98 -3.66 -6.82
C ALA A 218 -2.12 -2.64 -6.89
N ALA A 219 -2.02 -1.53 -6.14
CA ALA A 219 -3.01 -0.47 -6.21
C ALA A 219 -3.07 0.22 -7.58
N HIS A 220 -1.94 0.38 -8.26
CA HIS A 220 -1.85 0.87 -9.64
C HIS A 220 -2.58 -0.05 -10.62
N GLU A 221 -2.32 -1.36 -10.57
CA GLU A 221 -2.94 -2.33 -11.49
C GLU A 221 -4.45 -2.49 -11.27
N ILE A 222 -4.91 -2.38 -10.02
CA ILE A 222 -6.35 -2.28 -9.71
C ILE A 222 -6.93 -1.00 -10.34
N GLY A 223 -6.15 0.10 -10.35
CA GLY A 223 -6.55 1.38 -10.93
C GLY A 223 -6.83 1.26 -12.43
N HIS A 224 -5.98 0.53 -13.16
CA HIS A 224 -6.23 0.16 -14.54
C HIS A 224 -7.54 -0.61 -14.70
N ASN A 225 -7.77 -1.65 -13.90
CA ASN A 225 -9.00 -2.44 -13.98
C ASN A 225 -10.27 -1.61 -13.71
N LEU A 226 -10.17 -0.59 -12.84
CA LEU A 226 -11.21 0.40 -12.57
C LEU A 226 -11.32 1.51 -13.64
N GLY A 227 -10.48 1.46 -14.67
CA GLY A 227 -10.56 2.31 -15.86
C GLY A 227 -9.59 3.48 -15.93
N ALA A 228 -8.67 3.62 -14.97
CA ALA A 228 -7.63 4.64 -15.04
C ALA A 228 -6.57 4.30 -16.11
N PHE A 229 -6.18 5.30 -16.89
CA PHE A 229 -4.98 5.25 -17.74
C PHE A 229 -3.80 5.85 -16.98
N HIS A 230 -2.59 5.77 -17.55
CA HIS A 230 -1.49 6.52 -16.96
C HIS A 230 -1.74 8.03 -17.04
N ASP A 231 -1.22 8.74 -16.04
CA ASP A 231 -1.14 10.19 -16.11
C ASP A 231 -0.31 10.65 -17.30
N GLY A 232 -0.89 11.51 -18.13
CA GLY A 232 -0.26 12.02 -19.36
C GLY A 232 -0.39 11.10 -20.57
N GLU A 233 -1.15 10.00 -20.50
CA GLU A 233 -1.34 9.11 -21.64
C GLU A 233 -2.50 9.53 -22.56
N THR A 234 -3.66 9.82 -21.98
CA THR A 234 -4.88 10.19 -22.73
C THR A 234 -5.15 11.69 -22.72
N ASN A 235 -4.57 12.42 -21.77
CA ASN A 235 -4.70 13.87 -21.61
C ASN A 235 -3.44 14.45 -20.93
N ASP A 236 -2.85 15.49 -21.51
CA ASP A 236 -1.64 16.17 -21.01
C ASP A 236 -1.87 17.01 -19.75
N THR A 237 -3.11 17.14 -19.27
CA THR A 237 -3.47 17.91 -18.07
C THR A 237 -2.81 17.36 -16.80
N CYS A 238 -2.66 16.04 -16.69
CA CYS A 238 -2.01 15.40 -15.54
C CYS A 238 -0.58 14.99 -15.91
N ASN A 239 0.39 15.76 -15.41
CA ASN A 239 1.81 15.54 -15.71
C ASN A 239 2.32 14.24 -15.06
N PRO A 240 2.89 13.28 -15.83
CA PRO A 240 3.42 12.03 -15.27
C PRO A 240 4.54 12.25 -14.25
N ARG A 241 5.28 13.37 -14.32
CA ARG A 241 6.35 13.72 -13.36
C ARG A 241 5.81 14.17 -12.01
N SER A 242 4.51 14.42 -11.89
CA SER A 242 3.86 14.69 -10.60
C SER A 242 3.78 13.46 -9.71
N ASN A 243 4.11 12.26 -10.23
CA ASN A 243 4.24 11.01 -9.48
C ASN A 243 2.97 10.64 -8.71
N TYR A 244 1.79 10.88 -9.29
CA TYR A 244 0.57 10.30 -8.75
C TYR A 244 0.60 8.78 -8.93
N LEU A 245 -0.30 8.06 -8.24
CA LEU A 245 -0.35 6.60 -8.23
C LEU A 245 -0.37 6.01 -9.64
N MET A 246 -1.07 6.63 -10.59
CA MET A 246 -1.13 6.21 -11.99
C MET A 246 -0.04 6.82 -12.88
N ALA A 247 1.02 7.39 -12.32
CA ALA A 247 2.18 7.77 -13.10
C ALA A 247 2.78 6.51 -13.76
N PRO A 248 3.19 6.57 -15.03
CA PRO A 248 3.75 5.41 -15.73
C PRO A 248 5.10 4.98 -15.14
N SER A 249 5.70 5.80 -14.26
CA SER A 249 6.94 5.53 -13.55
C SER A 249 6.88 6.06 -12.12
N ALA A 250 7.21 5.22 -11.14
CA ALA A 250 7.50 5.68 -9.80
C ALA A 250 8.75 6.58 -9.78
N SER A 251 8.63 7.74 -9.17
CA SER A 251 9.72 8.70 -8.98
C SER A 251 10.61 8.28 -7.81
N SER A 252 11.93 8.30 -8.02
CA SER A 252 12.91 8.15 -6.95
C SER A 252 13.12 9.44 -6.14
N SER A 253 12.39 10.51 -6.46
CA SER A 253 12.48 11.79 -5.76
C SER A 253 12.10 11.66 -4.29
N THR A 254 12.90 12.28 -3.42
CA THR A 254 12.62 12.38 -1.99
C THR A 254 11.85 13.65 -1.62
N SER A 255 11.55 14.50 -2.61
CA SER A 255 10.68 15.68 -2.42
C SER A 255 9.34 15.24 -1.84
N GLY A 256 8.99 15.78 -0.67
CA GLY A 256 7.85 15.29 0.11
C GLY A 256 6.54 15.27 -0.68
N PHE A 257 6.24 16.33 -1.43
CA PHE A 257 4.99 16.38 -2.20
C PHE A 257 4.95 15.39 -3.37
N ILE A 258 6.07 15.23 -4.10
CA ILE A 258 6.16 14.30 -5.24
C ILE A 258 6.05 12.87 -4.73
N PHE A 259 6.74 12.56 -3.64
CA PHE A 259 6.72 11.25 -3.04
C PHE A 259 5.32 10.89 -2.50
N GLU A 260 4.65 11.81 -1.78
CA GLU A 260 3.30 11.57 -1.23
C GLU A 260 2.23 11.36 -2.31
N ASN A 261 2.39 11.98 -3.49
CA ASN A 261 1.50 11.75 -4.61
C ASN A 261 1.49 10.29 -5.05
N GLY A 262 2.57 9.52 -4.81
CA GLY A 262 2.67 8.12 -5.20
C GLY A 262 1.63 7.22 -4.51
N PHE A 263 0.97 7.73 -3.47
CA PHE A 263 -0.12 7.04 -2.79
C PHE A 263 -1.49 7.65 -3.12
N ARG A 264 -1.57 8.50 -4.16
CA ARG A 264 -2.79 9.23 -4.50
C ARG A 264 -3.12 9.22 -5.97
N PHE A 265 -4.41 9.13 -6.31
CA PHE A 265 -4.86 9.30 -7.69
C PHE A 265 -4.76 10.75 -8.12
N SER A 266 -4.43 10.98 -9.39
CA SER A 266 -4.56 12.30 -9.99
C SER A 266 -6.04 12.59 -10.28
N ASN A 267 -6.36 13.84 -10.59
CA ASN A 267 -7.71 14.18 -11.03
C ASN A 267 -8.11 13.49 -12.35
N CYS A 268 -7.16 13.24 -13.25
CA CYS A 268 -7.43 12.54 -14.51
C CYS A 268 -7.74 11.05 -14.28
N SER A 269 -7.01 10.42 -13.35
CA SER A 269 -7.29 9.03 -12.96
C SER A 269 -8.67 8.92 -12.31
N LEU A 270 -9.02 9.82 -11.40
CA LEU A 270 -10.33 9.85 -10.74
C LEU A 270 -11.46 10.02 -11.75
N GLN A 271 -11.34 10.94 -12.71
CA GLN A 271 -12.33 11.14 -13.77
C GLN A 271 -12.51 9.88 -14.65
N SER A 272 -11.42 9.18 -14.94
CA SER A 272 -11.48 7.94 -15.74
C SER A 272 -12.16 6.81 -14.98
N ILE A 273 -11.89 6.69 -13.67
CA ILE A 273 -12.55 5.73 -12.80
C ILE A 273 -14.04 6.07 -12.67
N GLU A 274 -14.39 7.34 -12.43
CA GLU A 274 -15.78 7.79 -12.38
C GLU A 274 -16.53 7.45 -13.67
N ALA A 275 -15.92 7.70 -14.84
CA ALA A 275 -16.52 7.36 -16.13
C ALA A 275 -16.77 5.86 -16.30
N PHE A 276 -15.83 4.99 -15.87
CA PHE A 276 -16.03 3.54 -15.88
C PHE A 276 -17.18 3.08 -14.97
N MET A 277 -17.34 3.72 -13.81
CA MET A 277 -18.42 3.38 -12.87
C MET A 277 -19.83 3.73 -13.38
N GLU A 278 -19.93 4.56 -14.41
CA GLU A 278 -21.19 4.88 -15.09
C GLU A 278 -21.54 3.87 -16.20
N THR A 279 -20.66 2.89 -16.46
CA THR A 279 -20.87 1.89 -17.51
C THR A 279 -21.46 0.59 -16.96
N VAL A 280 -22.00 -0.23 -17.85
CA VAL A 280 -22.63 -1.52 -17.48
C VAL A 280 -21.61 -2.56 -17.08
N GLU A 281 -20.37 -2.38 -17.52
CA GLU A 281 -19.19 -3.18 -17.22
C GLU A 281 -18.71 -3.02 -15.77
N SER A 282 -19.25 -2.05 -15.01
CA SER A 282 -18.97 -1.89 -13.56
C SER A 282 -19.99 -2.59 -12.65
N ALA A 283 -20.96 -3.32 -13.20
CA ALA A 283 -22.15 -3.77 -12.47
C ALA A 283 -21.88 -4.66 -11.23
N CYS A 284 -20.73 -5.35 -11.16
CA CYS A 284 -20.35 -6.17 -10.00
C CYS A 284 -20.06 -5.35 -8.75
N LEU A 285 -19.65 -4.08 -8.89
CA LEU A 285 -19.21 -3.20 -7.80
C LEU A 285 -20.36 -2.58 -6.99
N THR A 286 -21.60 -2.82 -7.41
CA THR A 286 -22.79 -2.33 -6.71
C THR A 286 -22.94 -3.04 -5.36
N ALA A 287 -23.20 -2.28 -4.28
CA ALA A 287 -23.34 -2.85 -2.94
C ALA A 287 -24.39 -3.97 -2.90
N ARG A 288 -23.93 -5.22 -2.83
CA ARG A 288 -24.74 -6.39 -2.48
C ARG A 288 -25.09 -6.38 -0.99
N GLU A 289 -25.72 -5.34 -0.48
CA GLU A 289 -26.26 -5.40 0.88
C GLU A 289 -27.72 -5.83 0.85
N ASN A 290 -27.96 -7.09 1.20
CA ASN A 290 -29.25 -7.49 1.75
C ASN A 290 -29.26 -7.02 3.22
N PRO A 291 -30.09 -6.04 3.62
CA PRO A 291 -30.04 -5.39 4.94
C PRO A 291 -30.11 -6.36 6.13
N LYS A 292 -30.63 -7.57 5.90
CA LYS A 292 -30.77 -8.62 6.91
C LYS A 292 -29.44 -9.27 7.34
N LYS A 293 -28.40 -9.28 6.49
CA LYS A 293 -27.09 -9.90 6.82
C LYS A 293 -26.17 -8.97 7.63
N VAL A 294 -26.33 -7.66 7.49
CA VAL A 294 -25.55 -6.63 8.20
C VAL A 294 -25.75 -6.74 9.72
N LYS A 295 -26.98 -7.02 10.18
CA LYS A 295 -27.29 -7.21 11.60
C LYS A 295 -26.63 -8.46 12.22
N GLN A 296 -26.38 -9.51 11.42
CA GLN A 296 -25.69 -10.72 11.91
C GLN A 296 -24.15 -10.59 11.88
N ALA A 297 -23.58 -9.83 10.93
CA ALA A 297 -22.14 -9.59 10.86
C ALA A 297 -21.66 -8.67 11.99
N LEU A 298 -22.43 -7.62 12.31
CA LEU A 298 -22.18 -6.73 13.45
C LEU A 298 -22.26 -7.44 14.81
N SER A 299 -22.96 -8.57 14.89
CA SER A 299 -23.03 -9.39 16.10
C SER A 299 -21.82 -10.31 16.29
N ARG A 300 -21.06 -10.63 15.22
CA ARG A 300 -19.86 -11.49 15.30
C ARG A 300 -18.56 -10.69 15.45
N SER A 301 -18.53 -9.42 15.07
CA SER A 301 -17.35 -8.54 15.28
C SER A 301 -17.20 -8.07 16.74
N SER A 302 -18.13 -8.42 17.63
CA SER A 302 -18.05 -8.09 19.06
C SER A 302 -17.17 -9.05 19.87
N LEU A 303 -16.47 -9.99 19.21
CA LEU A 303 -15.58 -10.98 19.85
C LEU A 303 -14.11 -10.82 19.41
N SER A 304 -13.57 -9.61 19.52
CA SER A 304 -12.14 -9.35 19.73
C SER A 304 -11.94 -7.84 19.86
N SER A 305 -11.88 -7.33 21.08
CA SER A 305 -11.49 -5.94 21.37
C SER A 305 -9.99 -5.67 21.14
N LYS A 306 -9.28 -6.52 20.39
CA LYS A 306 -7.86 -6.33 20.07
C LYS A 306 -7.71 -5.48 18.81
N ARG A 307 -6.94 -4.40 18.94
CA ARG A 307 -6.55 -3.52 17.82
C ARG A 307 -5.92 -4.37 16.70
N LYS A 308 -6.39 -4.17 15.46
CA LYS A 308 -5.74 -4.74 14.27
C LYS A 308 -4.35 -4.12 14.10
N LEU A 309 -3.33 -4.95 13.97
CA LEU A 309 -1.95 -4.51 13.75
C LEU A 309 -1.79 -3.93 12.34
N ARG A 310 -1.00 -2.87 12.21
CA ARG A 310 -0.64 -2.32 10.90
C ARG A 310 0.42 -3.20 10.23
N PRO A 311 0.50 -3.19 8.88
CA PRO A 311 1.48 -3.95 8.10
C PRO A 311 2.92 -3.86 8.64
N GLY A 312 3.42 -2.66 8.90
CA GLY A 312 4.79 -2.43 9.39
C GLY A 312 5.04 -2.81 10.85
N GLU A 313 3.98 -3.04 11.64
CA GLU A 313 4.11 -3.62 12.99
C GLU A 313 4.32 -5.14 12.91
N GLN A 314 3.78 -5.78 11.87
CA GLN A 314 3.95 -7.21 11.59
C GLN A 314 5.24 -7.48 10.80
N PHE A 315 5.59 -6.55 9.91
CA PHE A 315 6.77 -6.60 9.05
C PHE A 315 7.66 -5.40 9.33
N GLY A 316 8.50 -5.49 10.37
CA GLY A 316 9.48 -4.43 10.66
C GLY A 316 10.55 -4.25 9.56
N ALA A 317 11.40 -3.23 9.69
CA ALA A 317 12.39 -2.85 8.66
C ALA A 317 13.31 -4.02 8.23
N THR A 318 13.78 -4.83 9.17
CA THR A 318 14.60 -6.01 8.85
C THR A 318 13.83 -7.03 8.01
N ARG A 319 12.57 -7.31 8.35
CA ARG A 319 11.76 -8.27 7.58
C ARG A 319 11.44 -7.74 6.18
N GLN A 320 11.17 -6.43 6.06
CA GLN A 320 11.00 -5.78 4.75
C GLN A 320 12.27 -5.91 3.89
N CYS A 321 13.47 -5.78 4.47
CA CYS A 321 14.72 -6.05 3.75
C CYS A 321 14.87 -7.50 3.31
N GLN A 322 14.48 -8.46 4.15
CA GLN A 322 14.53 -9.88 3.80
C GLN A 322 13.61 -10.22 2.62
N ILE A 323 12.40 -9.65 2.61
CA ILE A 323 11.43 -9.85 1.53
C ILE A 323 11.91 -9.19 0.23
N ALA A 324 12.50 -7.99 0.31
CA ALA A 324 12.92 -7.22 -0.86
C ALA A 324 14.22 -7.70 -1.52
N PHE A 325 15.09 -8.37 -0.76
CA PHE A 325 16.41 -8.80 -1.24
C PHE A 325 16.60 -10.31 -1.05
N ALA A 326 16.88 -10.76 0.17
CA ALA A 326 17.10 -12.17 0.49
C ALA A 326 17.11 -12.38 2.03
N PRO A 327 16.96 -13.62 2.53
CA PRO A 327 16.91 -13.91 3.97
C PRO A 327 18.06 -13.33 4.82
N HIS A 328 19.25 -13.21 4.23
CA HIS A 328 20.46 -12.72 4.90
C HIS A 328 20.59 -11.18 4.90
N TYR A 329 19.62 -10.44 4.37
CA TYR A 329 19.57 -8.99 4.47
C TYR A 329 18.91 -8.53 5.77
N GLY A 330 19.28 -7.33 6.23
CA GLY A 330 18.57 -6.65 7.32
C GLY A 330 18.70 -5.14 7.25
N GLU A 331 18.11 -4.41 8.20
CA GLU A 331 18.15 -2.94 8.20
C GLU A 331 19.59 -2.40 8.24
N CYS A 332 19.88 -1.40 7.40
CA CYS A 332 21.14 -0.68 7.40
C CYS A 332 21.26 0.26 8.60
N ASN A 333 22.31 0.07 9.42
CA ASN A 333 22.59 0.89 10.61
C ASN A 333 23.74 1.90 10.42
N GLN A 334 24.26 2.03 9.20
CA GLN A 334 25.35 2.95 8.90
C GLN A 334 24.82 4.39 8.81
N ARG A 335 25.40 5.31 9.60
CA ARG A 335 24.93 6.71 9.74
C ARG A 335 24.84 7.45 8.41
N GLN A 336 25.82 7.25 7.53
CA GLN A 336 25.87 7.88 6.21
C GLN A 336 24.61 7.67 5.38
N TYR A 337 23.89 6.55 5.53
CA TYR A 337 22.63 6.30 4.81
C TYR A 337 21.39 6.80 5.56
N LYS A 338 21.47 6.89 6.89
CA LYS A 338 20.39 7.46 7.73
C LYS A 338 20.33 8.99 7.59
N ASP A 339 21.49 9.65 7.51
CA ASP A 339 21.58 11.11 7.46
C ASP A 339 21.21 11.68 6.08
N LEU A 340 21.28 10.86 5.01
CA LEU A 340 20.91 11.24 3.64
C LEU A 340 19.39 11.33 3.41
N ASN A 341 18.56 10.80 4.32
CA ASN A 341 17.13 10.75 4.15
C ASN A 341 16.41 11.59 5.21
N PRO A 342 15.84 12.76 4.87
CA PRO A 342 15.16 13.62 5.85
C PRO A 342 13.94 12.94 6.49
N ASP A 343 13.37 11.91 5.85
CA ASP A 343 12.33 11.08 6.44
C ASP A 343 12.65 9.58 6.26
N PRO A 344 12.99 8.85 7.35
CA PRO A 344 13.39 7.45 7.27
C PRO A 344 12.34 6.55 6.59
N CYS A 345 11.05 6.95 6.59
CA CYS A 345 9.96 6.16 6.00
C CYS A 345 9.94 6.14 4.47
N ARG A 346 10.62 7.08 3.80
CA ARG A 346 10.57 7.21 2.32
C ARG A 346 11.47 6.23 1.58
N ARG A 347 12.52 5.74 2.25
CA ARG A 347 13.51 4.86 1.64
C ARG A 347 14.16 3.97 2.69
N LEU A 348 13.90 2.68 2.56
CA LEU A 348 14.54 1.62 3.32
C LEU A 348 15.88 1.26 2.70
N TRP A 349 16.94 1.36 3.50
CA TRP A 349 18.27 0.88 3.15
C TRP A 349 18.55 -0.46 3.83
N CYS A 350 19.05 -1.42 3.07
CA CYS A 350 19.28 -2.79 3.51
C CYS A 350 20.76 -3.14 3.44
N LYS A 351 21.21 -3.98 4.38
CA LYS A 351 22.60 -4.44 4.47
C LYS A 351 22.64 -5.94 4.25
N ASN A 352 23.41 -6.38 3.26
CA ASN A 352 23.81 -7.77 3.14
C ASN A 352 24.69 -8.16 4.34
N ARG A 353 24.23 -9.13 5.15
CA ARG A 353 24.94 -9.57 6.37
C ARG A 353 26.07 -10.57 6.09
N LEU A 354 26.16 -11.11 4.88
CA LEU A 354 27.26 -11.98 4.45
C LEU A 354 28.50 -11.18 4.05
N GLU A 355 28.32 -9.91 3.68
CA GLU A 355 29.42 -9.01 3.35
C GLU A 355 30.05 -8.35 4.57
N SER A 356 31.23 -7.77 4.37
CA SER A 356 31.92 -6.95 5.37
C SER A 356 31.00 -5.86 5.95
N ARG A 357 31.17 -5.58 7.25
CA ARG A 357 30.47 -4.49 7.97
C ARG A 357 30.58 -3.12 7.28
N PHE A 358 31.62 -2.90 6.49
CA PHE A 358 31.92 -1.65 5.79
C PHE A 358 31.43 -1.63 4.34
N ALA A 359 30.99 -2.76 3.79
CA ALA A 359 30.42 -2.76 2.45
C ALA A 359 29.16 -1.86 2.41
N PRO A 360 28.87 -1.25 1.25
CA PRO A 360 27.77 -0.31 1.10
C PRO A 360 26.41 -0.95 1.44
N CYS A 361 25.45 -0.12 1.82
CA CYS A 361 24.06 -0.54 1.91
C CYS A 361 23.37 -0.39 0.55
N GLU A 362 22.36 -1.23 0.33
CA GLU A 362 21.60 -1.34 -0.90
C GLU A 362 20.15 -0.85 -0.71
N THR A 363 19.52 -0.41 -1.79
CA THR A 363 18.10 -0.02 -1.84
C THR A 363 17.56 -0.31 -3.23
N LYS A 364 16.26 -0.59 -3.34
CA LYS A 364 15.57 -0.52 -4.63
C LYS A 364 15.27 0.95 -4.97
N SER A 365 14.99 1.26 -6.23
CA SER A 365 14.77 2.64 -6.71
C SER A 365 13.64 3.37 -5.94
N TYR A 366 12.59 2.62 -5.60
CA TYR A 366 11.47 3.05 -4.77
C TYR A 366 11.18 1.94 -3.75
N LEU A 367 11.51 2.17 -2.47
CA LEU A 367 11.35 1.20 -1.39
C LEU A 367 10.95 1.88 -0.07
N PRO A 368 9.76 2.52 0.01
CA PRO A 368 9.28 3.10 1.24
C PRO A 368 8.84 2.02 2.24
N LEU A 369 8.93 2.35 3.53
CA LEU A 369 8.54 1.44 4.60
C LEU A 369 7.02 1.31 4.72
N MET A 370 6.56 0.13 5.10
CA MET A 370 5.15 -0.13 5.39
C MET A 370 4.58 0.74 6.52
N ASP A 371 3.28 1.03 6.45
CA ASP A 371 2.58 1.81 7.48
C ASP A 371 2.63 1.05 8.82
N GLY A 372 3.01 1.72 9.89
CA GLY A 372 3.23 1.13 11.21
C GLY A 372 4.68 0.73 11.51
N THR A 373 5.59 0.77 10.53
CA THR A 373 7.00 0.44 10.80
C THR A 373 7.62 1.47 11.72
N GLU A 374 8.32 1.03 12.76
CA GLU A 374 9.03 1.95 13.66
C GLU A 374 10.07 2.77 12.88
N CYS A 375 9.97 4.10 12.99
CA CYS A 375 10.89 5.03 12.33
C CYS A 375 11.67 5.89 13.34
N GLY A 376 11.47 5.61 14.61
CA GLY A 376 12.06 6.29 15.74
C GLY A 376 11.24 6.04 16.99
N LYS A 377 11.80 6.39 18.13
CA LYS A 377 11.17 6.17 19.43
C LYS A 377 9.78 6.80 19.50
N GLY A 378 8.75 5.97 19.71
CA GLY A 378 7.35 6.38 19.76
C GLY A 378 6.79 6.93 18.45
N LYS A 379 7.44 6.62 17.33
CA LYS A 379 7.05 7.05 15.99
C LYS A 379 6.97 5.85 15.05
N TRP A 380 6.14 5.99 14.04
CA TRP A 380 5.97 4.99 13.00
C TRP A 380 5.75 5.62 11.62
N CYS A 381 5.90 4.82 10.58
CA CYS A 381 5.63 5.25 9.23
C CYS A 381 4.15 5.29 8.93
N GLN A 382 3.70 6.32 8.23
CA GLN A 382 2.38 6.36 7.61
C GLN A 382 2.46 7.11 6.28
N SER A 383 2.09 6.43 5.19
CA SER A 383 2.18 6.96 3.82
C SER A 383 3.58 7.55 3.53
N GLY A 384 4.61 6.83 4.00
CA GLY A 384 6.02 7.18 3.91
C GLY A 384 6.45 8.45 4.66
N ASN A 385 5.67 8.91 5.65
CA ASN A 385 6.11 9.94 6.60
C ASN A 385 6.29 9.36 8.01
N CYS A 386 7.33 9.79 8.71
CA CYS A 386 7.57 9.40 10.11
C CYS A 386 6.74 10.26 11.07
N ILE A 387 5.62 9.71 11.54
CA ILE A 387 4.68 10.40 12.41
C ILE A 387 4.66 9.78 13.81
N VAL A 388 4.11 10.49 14.79
CA VAL A 388 3.95 9.93 16.15
C VAL A 388 2.98 8.76 16.13
N ASN A 389 3.38 7.68 16.81
CA ASN A 389 2.54 6.51 17.03
C ASN A 389 1.52 6.84 18.14
N GLU A 390 0.25 6.85 17.77
CA GLU A 390 -0.87 7.14 18.67
C GLU A 390 -1.13 6.06 19.72
N PHE A 391 -0.61 4.84 19.50
CA PHE A 391 -0.65 3.73 20.45
C PHE A 391 0.66 3.57 21.22
N PHE A 392 1.64 4.46 21.00
CA PHE A 392 2.85 4.44 21.80
C PHE A 392 2.49 4.79 23.23
N ASP A 393 2.68 3.82 24.12
CA ASP A 393 2.55 4.03 25.54
C ASP A 393 3.94 4.37 26.12
N PRO A 394 4.19 5.63 26.51
CA PRO A 394 5.46 5.99 27.13
C PRO A 394 5.64 5.31 28.49
N GLU A 395 4.55 4.81 29.09
CA GLU A 395 4.52 4.10 30.37
C GLU A 395 5.15 2.70 30.32
N SER A 396 5.29 2.10 29.12
CA SER A 396 5.88 0.77 28.95
C SER A 396 7.40 0.79 28.84
N GLU A 397 8.01 1.95 28.58
CA GLU A 397 9.46 2.10 28.37
C GLU A 397 10.22 2.67 29.58
N CYS A 398 9.53 3.22 30.58
CA CYS A 398 10.16 3.62 31.83
C CYS A 398 9.18 3.70 32.99
N GLN A 399 9.68 3.35 34.17
CA GLN A 399 8.96 3.46 35.43
C GLN A 399 9.45 4.69 36.19
N ASP A 400 8.54 5.35 36.91
CA ASP A 400 8.95 6.34 37.90
C ASP A 400 9.60 5.59 39.07
N LEU A 401 10.76 6.06 39.53
CA LEU A 401 11.42 5.50 40.72
C LEU A 401 10.57 5.72 42.00
N ASN A 402 9.72 6.75 41.98
CA ASN A 402 8.73 7.01 43.03
C ASN A 402 7.45 7.59 42.41
N GLU A 403 6.51 6.71 42.06
CA GLU A 403 5.28 7.09 41.35
C GLU A 403 4.42 8.07 42.16
N ALA A 404 4.35 7.95 43.48
CA ALA A 404 3.61 8.86 44.34
C ALA A 404 4.21 10.28 44.30
N TYR A 405 5.53 10.39 44.45
CA TYR A 405 6.26 11.67 44.34
C TYR A 405 6.04 12.33 42.98
N CYS A 406 6.07 11.55 41.91
CA CYS A 406 5.94 12.06 40.56
C CYS A 406 4.50 12.42 40.18
N ARG A 407 3.50 11.74 40.73
CA ARG A 407 2.07 11.94 40.42
C ARG A 407 1.41 13.02 41.27
N GLU A 408 1.74 13.11 42.56
CA GLU A 408 0.98 13.93 43.51
C GLU A 408 1.54 15.34 43.72
N LYS A 409 2.83 15.60 43.43
CA LYS A 409 3.46 16.87 43.77
C LYS A 409 3.53 17.92 42.66
N TYR A 410 3.31 17.56 41.40
CA TYR A 410 3.76 18.40 40.29
C TYR A 410 2.65 18.76 39.28
N PRO A 411 2.08 19.99 39.35
CA PRO A 411 1.16 20.48 38.33
C PRO A 411 1.86 20.70 36.97
N PRO A 412 1.09 20.83 35.86
CA PRO A 412 1.62 20.96 34.50
C PRO A 412 2.69 22.06 34.33
N ALA A 413 2.56 23.18 35.04
CA ALA A 413 3.53 24.28 35.03
C ALA A 413 4.90 23.87 35.59
N ILE A 414 4.92 23.01 36.61
CA ILE A 414 6.17 22.50 37.21
C ILE A 414 6.76 21.40 36.31
N MET A 415 5.92 20.52 35.75
CA MET A 415 6.37 19.51 34.78
C MET A 415 7.08 20.15 33.58
N LYS A 416 6.58 21.30 33.09
CA LYS A 416 7.22 22.08 32.00
C LYS A 416 8.70 22.39 32.28
N VAL A 417 9.02 22.78 33.50
CA VAL A 417 10.35 23.24 33.89
C VAL A 417 11.27 22.07 34.25
N PHE A 418 10.76 21.10 35.01
CA PHE A 418 11.60 20.06 35.59
C PHE A 418 11.84 18.88 34.65
N CYS A 419 10.92 18.57 33.74
CA CYS A 419 11.08 17.45 32.82
C CYS A 419 12.17 17.66 31.75
N ILE A 420 12.71 18.88 31.66
CA ILE A 420 13.89 19.20 30.83
C ILE A 420 15.17 18.71 31.52
N ARG A 421 15.18 18.61 32.86
CA ARG A 421 16.37 18.19 33.62
C ARG A 421 16.51 16.67 33.62
N LYS A 422 17.69 16.17 33.22
CA LYS A 422 18.00 14.73 33.21
C LYS A 422 17.83 14.07 34.59
N SER A 423 18.22 14.76 35.66
CA SER A 423 18.10 14.29 37.04
C SER A 423 16.66 14.11 37.52
N PHE A 424 15.73 14.93 37.03
CA PHE A 424 14.31 14.81 37.37
C PHE A 424 13.60 13.82 36.45
N SER A 425 13.89 13.86 35.14
CA SER A 425 13.33 12.93 34.16
C SER A 425 13.82 11.48 34.33
N SER A 426 14.91 11.22 35.06
CA SER A 426 15.30 9.87 35.45
C SER A 426 14.49 9.33 36.65
N ILE A 427 14.02 10.19 37.54
CA ILE A 427 13.19 9.83 38.72
C ILE A 427 11.72 9.75 38.34
N CYS A 428 11.22 10.74 37.60
CA CYS A 428 9.83 10.88 37.18
C CYS A 428 9.66 10.66 35.67
N CYS A 429 10.31 9.61 35.15
CA CYS A 429 10.37 9.35 33.72
C CYS A 429 8.99 9.19 33.07
N ARG A 430 8.10 8.40 33.68
CA ARG A 430 6.76 8.12 33.15
C ARG A 430 5.95 9.42 33.11
N GLN A 431 5.96 10.20 34.19
CA GLN A 431 5.21 11.46 34.23
C GLN A 431 5.76 12.52 33.28
N CYS A 432 7.08 12.62 33.17
CA CYS A 432 7.70 13.54 32.22
C CYS A 432 7.41 13.18 30.77
N LYS A 433 7.41 11.89 30.42
CA LYS A 433 7.01 11.45 29.09
C LYS A 433 5.54 11.72 28.80
N LYS A 434 4.62 11.45 29.75
CA LYS A 434 3.20 11.79 29.62
C LYS A 434 2.97 13.27 29.34
N TYR A 435 3.64 14.13 30.11
CA TYR A 435 3.54 15.57 29.93
C TYR A 435 4.06 16.01 28.56
N ASN A 436 5.24 15.54 28.15
CA ASN A 436 5.82 15.89 26.85
C ASN A 436 4.93 15.43 25.67
N TYR A 437 4.33 14.23 25.78
CA TYR A 437 3.39 13.72 24.78
C TYR A 437 2.10 14.56 24.71
N TYR A 438 1.53 14.93 25.87
CA TYR A 438 0.35 15.81 25.94
C TYR A 438 0.60 17.17 25.27
N ILE A 439 1.77 17.77 25.55
CA ILE A 439 2.18 19.04 24.95
C ILE A 439 2.32 18.91 23.42
N TYR A 440 2.97 17.84 22.96
CA TYR A 440 3.07 17.53 21.53
C TYR A 440 1.69 17.40 20.84
N GLU A 441 0.73 16.68 21.43
CA GLU A 441 -0.61 16.54 20.87
C GLU A 441 -1.38 17.87 20.83
N LYS A 442 -1.19 18.73 21.83
CA LYS A 442 -1.77 20.08 21.85
C LYS A 442 -1.25 20.91 20.68
N TYR A 443 0.07 20.87 20.41
CA TYR A 443 0.67 21.53 19.25
C TYR A 443 0.14 20.97 17.92
N ARG A 444 0.09 19.64 17.77
CA ARG A 444 -0.40 18.98 16.55
C ARG A 444 -1.84 19.39 16.21
N LYS A 445 -2.70 19.51 17.23
CA LYS A 445 -4.10 19.95 17.05
C LYS A 445 -4.19 21.43 16.67
N ALA A 446 -3.39 22.29 17.32
CA ALA A 446 -3.30 23.70 16.97
C ALA A 446 -2.84 23.88 15.51
N GLU A 447 -1.76 23.21 15.10
CA GLU A 447 -1.23 23.28 13.74
C GLU A 447 -2.27 22.86 12.68
N LYS A 448 -3.04 21.79 12.93
CA LYS A 448 -4.15 21.36 12.07
C LYS A 448 -5.27 22.41 11.98
N GLN A 449 -5.59 23.10 13.07
CA GLN A 449 -6.59 24.18 13.07
C GLN A 449 -6.09 25.42 12.32
N PHE A 450 -4.81 25.77 12.44
CA PHE A 450 -4.21 26.91 11.75
C PHE A 450 -4.05 26.68 10.24
N LYS A 451 -3.65 25.47 9.82
CA LYS A 451 -3.63 25.08 8.39
C LYS A 451 -5.01 25.20 7.73
N LYS A 452 -6.08 24.95 8.48
CA LYS A 452 -7.47 25.17 8.02
C LYS A 452 -7.85 26.66 7.91
N LYS A 453 -7.19 27.55 8.65
CA LYS A 453 -7.51 29.00 8.71
C LYS A 453 -6.65 29.90 7.80
N LYS A 454 -5.71 29.36 7.01
CA LYS A 454 -4.81 30.10 6.08
C LYS A 454 -4.06 31.29 6.73
N ILE A 455 -3.65 31.17 8.00
CA ILE A 455 -2.90 32.22 8.71
C ILE A 455 -1.40 32.09 8.37
N PRO A 456 -0.67 33.17 8.01
CA PRO A 456 0.72 33.09 7.58
C PRO A 456 1.67 32.65 8.72
N PRO A 457 2.70 31.85 8.41
CA PRO A 457 3.58 31.22 9.42
C PRO A 457 4.48 32.18 10.20
N ARG A 458 4.55 33.47 9.83
CA ARG A 458 5.34 34.49 10.55
C ARG A 458 4.77 34.85 11.92
N ILE A 459 3.46 34.72 12.12
CA ILE A 459 2.79 35.04 13.40
C ILE A 459 3.12 33.98 14.46
N LEU A 460 3.24 32.70 14.05
CA LEU A 460 3.68 31.61 14.93
C LEU A 460 5.08 31.86 15.51
N LYS A 461 6.03 32.41 14.75
CA LYS A 461 7.41 32.55 15.23
C LYS A 461 7.57 33.60 16.35
N PHE A 462 6.70 34.61 16.42
CA PHE A 462 6.77 35.69 17.41
C PHE A 462 6.09 35.32 18.73
N ASP A 463 4.88 34.74 18.70
CA ASP A 463 4.17 34.35 19.93
C ASP A 463 4.79 33.09 20.60
N ILE A 464 5.52 32.26 19.84
CA ILE A 464 6.17 31.03 20.35
C ILE A 464 7.44 31.33 21.15
N ILE A 465 8.16 32.41 20.86
CA ILE A 465 9.41 32.74 21.56
C ILE A 465 9.12 33.25 22.98
N GLU A 466 8.03 34.00 23.19
CA GLU A 466 7.62 34.45 24.52
C GLU A 466 7.11 33.32 25.44
N GLU A 467 6.45 32.28 24.91
CA GLU A 467 6.02 31.13 25.72
C GLU A 467 7.13 30.11 26.04
N LEU A 468 8.27 30.16 25.32
CA LEU A 468 9.37 29.20 25.47
C LEU A 468 10.66 29.77 26.09
N ASN A 469 10.79 31.10 26.26
CA ASN A 469 11.91 31.80 26.90
C ASN A 469 13.23 31.01 26.92
N PHE A 470 13.81 30.81 25.74
CA PHE A 470 15.16 30.28 25.56
C PHE A 470 16.16 31.42 25.77
N ASN A 471 16.87 31.43 26.89
CA ASN A 471 18.16 32.10 26.99
C ASN A 471 19.27 31.06 26.75
N GLU A 472 20.15 31.36 25.80
CA GLU A 472 21.25 30.51 25.34
C GLU A 472 22.47 30.52 26.29
N THR A 473 22.31 30.92 27.56
CA THR A 473 23.44 31.22 28.46
C THR A 473 23.55 30.39 29.74
N ASP A 474 22.64 29.45 30.04
CA ASP A 474 22.71 28.66 31.29
C ASP A 474 23.10 27.19 31.05
N ILE A 475 24.20 26.98 30.31
CA ILE A 475 24.98 25.74 30.40
C ILE A 475 26.16 26.02 31.32
N ASP A 476 26.01 25.73 32.61
CA ASP A 476 27.15 25.59 33.53
C ASP A 476 27.42 24.08 33.74
N PRO A 477 28.67 23.62 33.67
CA PRO A 477 29.01 22.20 33.72
C PRO A 477 29.32 21.76 35.15
N LEU A 478 28.60 20.76 35.65
CA LEU A 478 29.05 19.87 36.72
C LEU A 478 28.54 18.45 36.48
#